data_AF-A0A0G1W8F3-F1
#
_entry.id   AF-A0A0G1W8F3-F1
#
_cell.length_a   1.000
_cell.length_b   1.000
_cell.length_c   1.000
_cell.angle_alpha   90.00
_cell.angle_beta   90.00
_cell.angle_gamma   90.00
#
_symmetry.space_group_name_H-M   'P 1'
#
loop_
_entity.id
_entity.type
_entity.pdbx_description
1 polymer ?
#
loop_
_entity_poly.entity_id
_entity_poly.type
_entity_poly.pdbx_seq_one_letter_code
_entity_poly.pdbx_strand_id
1 'polypeptide(L)'
;MKPAKVSFYSLRREIDELSLDPVAKLGLRLAFLSIGFQLIILALVWHRLPPETPLLYSRAYGQAQLVNSWWLWVLPVIALVTELISIRLAAKTGVENRLWSQLLSWIGAISAIMSLTTLARIILLVI
;
A
#
# COMPACT_ATOMS: atom_id res chain seq x y z
N MET A 1 18.09 -23.30 -0.72
CA MET A 1 17.82 -21.85 -0.59
C MET A 1 17.93 -21.46 0.88
N LYS A 2 18.89 -20.62 1.27
CA LYS A 2 18.96 -20.10 2.66
C LYS A 2 17.87 -19.03 2.85
N PRO A 3 17.05 -19.07 3.92
CA PRO A 3 16.12 -18.00 4.19
C PRO A 3 16.91 -16.72 4.49
N ALA A 4 16.77 -15.72 3.61
CA ALA A 4 17.40 -14.42 3.82
C ALA A 4 16.81 -13.79 5.08
N LYS A 5 17.65 -13.61 6.11
CA LYS A 5 17.26 -12.95 7.37
C LYS A 5 16.64 -11.61 7.03
N VAL A 6 15.40 -11.38 7.49
CA VAL A 6 14.71 -10.11 7.33
C VAL A 6 15.41 -9.11 8.25
N SER A 7 16.10 -8.13 7.66
CA SER A 7 16.78 -7.06 8.39
C SER A 7 16.45 -5.72 7.75
N PHE A 8 16.34 -4.66 8.56
CA PHE A 8 16.17 -3.30 8.05
C PHE A 8 17.27 -2.91 7.06
N TYR A 9 18.50 -3.38 7.29
CA TYR A 9 19.63 -3.15 6.38
C TYR A 9 19.44 -3.83 5.02
N SER A 10 18.86 -5.04 4.98
CA SER A 10 18.60 -5.72 3.71
C SER A 10 17.49 -5.01 2.94
N LEU A 11 16.42 -4.59 3.61
CA LEU A 11 15.32 -3.84 2.98
C LEU A 11 15.79 -2.52 2.35
N ARG A 12 16.60 -1.75 3.08
CA ARG A 12 17.14 -0.49 2.55
C ARG A 12 17.99 -0.72 1.30
N ARG A 13 18.87 -1.71 1.34
CA ARG A 13 19.70 -2.08 0.19
C ARG A 13 18.86 -2.49 -1.03
N GLU A 14 17.79 -3.25 -0.80
CA GLU A 14 16.86 -3.68 -1.86
C GLU A 14 16.16 -2.48 -2.52
N ILE A 15 15.74 -1.49 -1.73
CA ILE A 15 15.17 -0.24 -2.25
C ILE A 15 16.20 0.56 -3.03
N ASP A 16 17.44 0.65 -2.53
CA ASP A 16 18.53 1.37 -3.21
C ASP A 16 18.87 0.71 -4.55
N GLU A 17 18.92 -0.62 -4.61
CA GLU A 17 19.14 -1.40 -5.84
C GLU A 17 18.00 -1.21 -6.85
N LEU A 18 16.73 -1.26 -6.41
CA LEU A 18 15.57 -1.03 -7.28
C LEU A 18 15.49 0.43 -7.77
N SER A 19 15.99 1.37 -6.97
CA SER A 19 15.99 2.80 -7.30
C SER A 19 17.02 3.20 -8.37
N LEU A 20 17.92 2.30 -8.75
CA LEU A 20 18.82 2.49 -9.89
C LEU A 20 18.06 2.55 -11.22
N ASP A 21 16.93 1.83 -11.32
CA ASP A 21 16.08 1.85 -12.49
C ASP A 21 15.06 3.01 -12.40
N PRO A 22 15.04 3.97 -13.34
CA PRO A 22 14.10 5.08 -13.30
C PRO A 22 12.63 4.65 -13.29
N VAL A 23 12.28 3.53 -13.95
CA VAL A 23 10.90 3.06 -14.04
C VAL A 23 10.43 2.47 -12.71
N ALA A 24 11.24 1.58 -12.12
CA ALA A 24 10.93 1.00 -10.80
C ALA A 24 10.97 2.05 -9.69
N LYS A 25 11.91 3.01 -9.77
CA LYS A 25 11.98 4.16 -8.86
C LYS A 25 10.68 4.97 -8.86
N LEU A 26 10.07 5.16 -10.02
CA LEU A 26 8.80 5.88 -10.13
C LEU A 26 7.66 5.10 -9.47
N GLY A 27 7.55 3.80 -9.71
CA GLY A 27 6.58 2.93 -9.04
C GLY A 27 6.70 2.98 -7.52
N LEU A 28 7.91 2.77 -6.99
CA LEU A 28 8.22 2.88 -5.55
C LEU A 28 7.80 4.23 -4.97
N ARG A 29 8.18 5.34 -5.64
CA ARG A 29 7.82 6.69 -5.18
C ARG A 29 6.31 6.89 -5.12
N LEU A 30 5.58 6.46 -6.14
CA LEU A 30 4.13 6.55 -6.16
C LEU A 30 3.51 5.71 -5.04
N ALA A 31 4.00 4.49 -4.82
CA ALA A 31 3.51 3.62 -3.75
C ALA A 31 3.65 4.27 -2.37
N PHE A 32 4.87 4.69 -2.01
CA PHE A 32 5.13 5.32 -0.72
C PHE A 32 4.42 6.67 -0.56
N LEU A 33 4.31 7.45 -1.62
CA LEU A 33 3.58 8.71 -1.61
C LEU A 33 2.08 8.46 -1.38
N SER A 34 1.48 7.49 -2.08
CA SER A 34 0.08 7.09 -1.86
C SER A 34 -0.17 6.60 -0.44
N ILE A 35 0.72 5.78 0.13
CA ILE A 35 0.61 5.33 1.53
C ILE A 35 0.73 6.53 2.48
N GLY A 36 1.69 7.43 2.25
CA GLY A 36 1.85 8.66 3.03
C GLY A 36 0.60 9.55 2.99
N PHE A 37 0.01 9.73 1.81
CA PHE A 37 -1.25 10.46 1.65
C PHE A 37 -2.41 9.79 2.40
N GLN A 38 -2.51 8.45 2.40
CA GLN A 38 -3.53 7.75 3.18
C GLN A 38 -3.41 8.06 4.68
N LEU A 39 -2.19 8.05 5.22
CA LEU A 39 -1.94 8.37 6.63
C LEU A 39 -2.30 9.82 6.96
N ILE A 40 -1.92 10.77 6.09
CA ILE A 40 -2.25 12.19 6.26
C ILE A 40 -3.76 12.40 6.23
N ILE A 41 -4.45 11.83 5.24
CA ILE A 41 -5.90 11.94 5.11
C ILE A 41 -6.61 11.38 6.34
N LEU A 42 -6.21 10.17 6.79
CA LEU A 42 -6.77 9.58 8.00
C LEU A 42 -6.56 10.46 9.22
N ALA A 43 -5.36 11.02 9.41
CA ALA A 43 -5.05 11.89 10.54
C ALA A 43 -5.89 13.19 10.52
N LEU A 44 -6.06 13.82 9.35
CA LEU A 44 -6.82 15.06 9.20
C LEU A 44 -8.33 14.85 9.40
N VAL A 45 -8.85 13.73 8.92
CA VAL A 45 -10.28 13.45 8.88
C VAL A 45 -10.75 12.69 10.14
N TRP A 46 -9.83 12.17 10.95
CA TRP A 46 -10.12 11.30 12.10
C TRP A 46 -11.24 11.79 13.02
N HIS A 47 -11.23 13.09 13.34
CA HIS A 47 -12.17 13.69 14.28
C HIS A 47 -13.58 13.86 13.71
N ARG A 48 -13.73 13.77 12.38
CA ARG A 48 -15.00 13.88 11.66
C ARG A 48 -15.56 12.53 11.23
N LEU A 49 -14.81 11.44 11.41
CA LEU A 49 -15.29 10.12 11.06
C LEU A 49 -16.40 9.70 12.05
N PRO A 50 -17.54 9.20 11.55
CA PRO A 50 -18.52 8.55 12.41
C PRO A 50 -17.90 7.31 13.08
N PRO A 51 -18.52 6.77 14.13
CA PRO A 51 -18.03 5.56 14.79
C PRO A 51 -18.03 4.33 13.85
N GLU A 52 -18.93 4.31 12.87
CA GLU A 52 -19.11 3.22 11.92
C GLU A 52 -18.96 3.72 10.48
N THR A 53 -18.11 3.04 9.69
CA THR A 53 -17.80 3.37 8.30
C THR A 53 -17.98 2.14 7.40
N PRO A 54 -18.47 2.32 6.16
CA PRO A 54 -18.63 1.22 5.23
C PRO A 54 -17.27 0.81 4.66
N LEU A 55 -16.88 -0.44 4.91
CA LEU A 55 -15.67 -1.04 4.34
C LEU A 55 -15.98 -2.33 3.57
N LEU A 56 -17.00 -3.07 4.01
CA LEU A 56 -17.31 -4.41 3.52
C LEU A 56 -18.32 -4.38 2.38
N TYR A 57 -17.96 -3.75 1.26
CA TYR A 57 -18.83 -3.59 0.08
C TYR A 57 -19.23 -4.91 -0.60
N SER A 58 -18.64 -6.04 -0.22
CA SER A 58 -19.07 -7.38 -0.66
C SER A 58 -20.31 -7.89 0.07
N ARG A 59 -20.73 -7.26 1.17
CA ARG A 59 -21.91 -7.64 1.95
C ARG A 59 -23.17 -6.90 1.49
N ALA A 60 -24.34 -7.43 1.85
CA ALA A 60 -25.63 -6.79 1.59
C ALA A 60 -25.66 -5.35 2.11
N TYR A 61 -26.32 -4.45 1.39
CA TYR A 61 -26.42 -3.03 1.74
C TYR A 61 -26.97 -2.79 3.15
N GLY A 62 -26.55 -1.68 3.76
CA GLY A 62 -26.98 -1.28 5.11
C GLY A 62 -25.98 -1.69 6.18
N GLN A 63 -26.49 -2.09 7.36
CA GLN A 63 -25.65 -2.34 8.55
C GLN A 63 -24.58 -3.42 8.36
N ALA A 64 -24.81 -4.38 7.45
CA ALA A 64 -23.84 -5.46 7.22
C ALA A 64 -22.52 -4.98 6.59
N GLN A 65 -22.49 -3.80 5.95
CA GLN A 65 -21.29 -3.22 5.35
C GLN A 65 -20.46 -2.38 6.33
N LEU A 66 -21.07 -1.98 7.44
CA LEU A 66 -20.49 -1.07 8.42
C LEU A 66 -19.50 -1.80 9.33
N VAL A 67 -18.37 -1.16 9.56
CA VAL A 67 -17.34 -1.59 10.51
C VAL A 67 -16.93 -0.40 11.35
N ASN A 68 -16.31 -0.66 12.51
CA ASN A 68 -15.73 0.40 13.31
C ASN A 68 -14.67 1.16 12.50
N SER A 69 -14.63 2.49 12.58
CA SER A 69 -13.67 3.36 11.87
C SER A 69 -12.19 3.04 12.12
N TRP A 70 -11.85 2.35 13.21
CA TRP A 70 -10.52 1.77 13.39
C TRP A 70 -10.09 0.82 12.27
N TRP A 71 -11.04 0.15 11.62
CA TRP A 71 -10.76 -0.74 10.48
C TRP A 71 -10.26 0.01 9.24
N LEU A 72 -10.43 1.34 9.14
CA LEU A 72 -9.87 2.09 8.02
C LEU A 72 -8.33 2.10 8.01
N TRP A 73 -7.69 1.91 9.16
CA TRP A 73 -6.23 1.74 9.26
C TRP A 73 -5.73 0.47 8.57
N VAL A 74 -6.61 -0.50 8.32
CA VAL A 74 -6.25 -1.71 7.57
C VAL A 74 -5.84 -1.38 6.14
N LEU A 75 -6.40 -0.33 5.52
CA LEU A 75 -6.07 0.09 4.16
C LEU A 75 -4.58 0.47 3.98
N PRO A 76 -4.02 1.44 4.75
CA PRO A 76 -2.60 1.77 4.66
C PRO A 76 -1.69 0.64 5.13
N VAL A 77 -2.12 -0.17 6.11
CA VAL A 77 -1.33 -1.31 6.58
C VAL A 77 -1.20 -2.38 5.50
N ILE A 78 -2.31 -2.77 4.85
CA ILE A 78 -2.28 -3.75 3.75
C ILE A 78 -1.48 -3.21 2.57
N ALA A 79 -1.66 -1.94 2.21
CA ALA A 79 -0.88 -1.32 1.14
C ALA A 79 0.63 -1.36 1.44
N LEU A 80 1.03 -1.02 2.68
CA LEU A 80 2.43 -1.08 3.10
C LEU A 80 2.98 -2.51 3.09
N VAL A 81 2.24 -3.48 3.63
CA VAL A 81 2.65 -4.89 3.63
C VAL A 81 2.80 -5.41 2.19
N THR A 82 1.86 -5.08 1.32
CA THR A 82 1.89 -5.48 -0.10
C THR A 82 3.09 -4.87 -0.82
N GLU A 83 3.40 -3.61 -0.55
CA GLU A 83 4.58 -2.93 -1.11
C GLU A 83 5.88 -3.59 -0.61
N LEU A 84 6.00 -3.87 0.69
CA LEU A 84 7.18 -4.53 1.25
C LEU A 84 7.39 -5.93 0.66
N ILE A 85 6.30 -6.69 0.47
CA ILE A 85 6.36 -8.00 -0.19
C ILE A 85 6.82 -7.83 -1.66
N SER A 86 6.26 -6.84 -2.37
CA SER A 86 6.61 -6.56 -3.76
C SER A 86 8.09 -6.20 -3.92
N ILE A 87 8.63 -5.35 -3.05
CA ILE A 87 10.05 -5.02 -2.97
C ILE A 87 10.89 -6.28 -2.74
N ARG A 88 10.50 -7.11 -1.77
CA ARG A 88 11.24 -8.31 -1.41
C ARG A 88 11.28 -9.34 -2.55
N LEU A 89 10.19 -9.46 -3.29
CA LEU A 89 10.12 -10.32 -4.47
C LEU A 89 10.93 -9.74 -5.64
N ALA A 90 10.87 -8.42 -5.84
CA ALA A 90 11.62 -7.74 -6.88
C ALA A 90 13.13 -7.90 -6.68
N ALA A 91 13.60 -7.71 -5.45
CA ALA A 91 15.01 -7.88 -5.08
C ALA A 91 15.53 -9.31 -5.25
N LYS A 92 14.72 -10.33 -4.93
CA LYS A 92 15.11 -11.74 -5.09
C LYS A 92 15.39 -12.12 -6.55
N THR A 93 14.77 -11.43 -7.49
CA THR A 93 14.88 -11.76 -8.91
C THR A 93 16.15 -11.17 -9.54
N GLY A 94 16.82 -10.25 -8.83
CA GLY A 94 18.12 -9.71 -9.22
C GLY A 94 18.13 -8.95 -10.55
N VAL A 95 19.33 -8.54 -10.97
CA VAL A 95 19.59 -7.79 -12.23
C VAL A 95 19.25 -8.60 -13.49
N GLU A 96 19.10 -9.93 -13.37
CA GLU A 96 18.82 -10.83 -14.49
C GLU A 96 17.51 -10.51 -15.20
N ASN A 97 16.48 -10.02 -14.48
CA ASN A 97 15.17 -9.74 -15.06
C ASN A 97 14.62 -8.37 -14.66
N ARG A 98 15.18 -7.31 -15.28
CA ARG A 98 14.77 -5.92 -15.08
C ARG A 98 13.26 -5.69 -15.26
N LEU A 99 12.63 -6.36 -16.23
CA LEU A 99 11.19 -6.28 -16.45
C LEU A 99 10.39 -6.80 -15.25
N TRP A 100 10.88 -7.84 -14.58
CA TRP A 100 10.19 -8.43 -13.44
C TRP A 100 10.21 -7.52 -12.22
N SER A 101 11.36 -6.88 -11.94
CA SER A 101 11.47 -5.88 -10.88
C SER A 101 10.59 -4.65 -11.15
N GLN A 102 10.50 -4.21 -12.41
CA GLN A 102 9.63 -3.10 -12.80
C GLN A 102 8.16 -3.45 -12.59
N LEU A 103 7.72 -4.62 -13.07
CA LEU A 103 6.34 -5.08 -12.91
C LEU A 103 5.94 -5.18 -11.43
N LEU A 104 6.79 -5.76 -10.59
CA LEU A 104 6.52 -5.90 -9.16
C LEU A 104 6.41 -4.54 -8.47
N SER A 105 7.29 -3.59 -8.80
CA SER A 105 7.19 -2.22 -8.27
C SER A 105 5.89 -1.52 -8.71
N TRP A 106 5.47 -1.71 -9.97
CA TRP A 106 4.21 -1.14 -10.45
C TRP A 106 2.97 -1.81 -9.86
N ILE A 107 3.00 -3.12 -9.60
CA ILE A 107 1.91 -3.82 -8.91
C ILE A 107 1.73 -3.25 -7.50
N GLY A 108 2.82 -3.04 -6.77
CA GLY A 108 2.80 -2.40 -5.46
C GLY A 108 2.24 -0.97 -5.52
N ALA A 109 2.71 -0.17 -6.48
CA ALA A 109 2.21 1.18 -6.72
C ALA A 109 0.71 1.22 -7.03
N ILE A 110 0.23 0.38 -7.95
CA ILE A 110 -1.19 0.29 -8.29
C ILE A 110 -2.01 -0.13 -7.08
N SER A 111 -1.55 -1.12 -6.31
CA SER A 111 -2.22 -1.55 -5.08
C SER A 111 -2.36 -0.40 -4.07
N ALA A 112 -1.29 0.37 -3.85
CA ALA A 112 -1.30 1.53 -2.98
C ALA A 112 -2.24 2.65 -3.48
N ILE A 113 -2.27 2.92 -4.79
CA ILE A 113 -3.19 3.89 -5.39
C ILE A 113 -4.64 3.43 -5.27
N MET A 114 -4.93 2.15 -5.51
CA MET A 114 -6.26 1.59 -5.33
C MET A 114 -6.71 1.72 -3.87
N SER A 115 -5.85 1.40 -2.90
CA SER A 115 -6.13 1.63 -1.48
C SER A 115 -6.42 3.10 -1.16
N LEU A 116 -5.67 4.03 -1.75
CA LEU A 116 -5.88 5.48 -1.57
C LEU A 116 -7.23 5.93 -2.13
N THR A 117 -7.57 5.49 -3.34
CA THR A 117 -8.86 5.84 -3.96
C THR A 117 -10.04 5.21 -3.22
N THR A 118 -9.89 4.01 -2.68
CA THR A 118 -10.86 3.38 -1.76
C THR A 118 -11.06 4.24 -0.51
N LEU A 119 -9.97 4.64 0.17
CA LEU A 119 -10.06 5.48 1.37
C LEU A 119 -10.75 6.82 1.06
N ALA A 120 -10.33 7.49 -0.01
CA ALA A 120 -10.93 8.75 -0.43
C ALA A 120 -12.43 8.61 -0.71
N ARG A 121 -12.84 7.51 -1.35
CA ARG A 121 -14.25 7.25 -1.66
C ARG A 121 -15.09 6.95 -0.41
N ILE A 122 -14.54 6.22 0.56
CA ILE A 122 -15.20 5.99 1.85
C ILE A 122 -15.42 7.33 2.56
N ILE A 123 -14.38 8.17 2.59
CA ILE A 123 -14.46 9.49 3.25
C ILE A 123 -15.50 10.38 2.57
N LEU A 124 -15.49 10.47 1.24
CA LEU A 124 -16.46 11.28 0.47
C LEU A 124 -17.90 10.78 0.58
N LEU A 125 -18.10 9.50 0.89
CA LEU A 125 -19.44 8.94 1.06
C LEU A 125 -20.00 9.21 2.47
N VAL A 126 -19.11 9.43 3.43
CA VAL A 126 -19.43 9.52 4.85
C VAL A 126 -19.47 10.97 5.35
N ILE A 127 -18.68 11.86 4.74
CA ILE A 127 -18.60 13.30 5.04
C ILE A 127 -19.25 14.10 3.93
#